data_AF-A0AAN6FTZ9-F1
#
_entry.id   AF-A0AAN6FTZ9-F1
#
_cell.length_a   1.000
_cell.length_b   1.000
_cell.length_c   1.000
_cell.angle_alpha   90.00
_cell.angle_beta   90.00
_cell.angle_gamma   90.00
#
_symmetry.space_group_name_H-M   'P 1'
#
loop_
_entity.id
_entity.type
_entity.pdbx_description
1 polymer ?
#
loop_
_entity_poly.entity_id
_entity_poly.type
_entity_poly.pdbx_seq_one_letter_code
_entity_poly.pdbx_strand_id
1 'polypeptide(L)'
;MLQQVVGVDIYLGSRDDDEDDDDDEEENDGIQEFEKKRWNLNAPFRTDASTTRLRREQFDLINSRFLAEGINTNRWRPYIRELKELLKPGGWLQMVELELVFQSDNGRLAPSPSEPLFVWSEWYRHTMQQCDKNPRIGRLLGQHLQSEGFDSVSVGPRRLEIGRWNSGPGLLDTDIRATMSKTIETLLLWPCAGALAGQRPPMSPDQYRAMVQGAQTQLQDDSLRLYCQVYVAPFDAAVLPLTMQQVYCIRTQAAGGTSSTMIEL
;
A
#
# COMPACT_ATOMS: atom_id res chain seq x y z
N MET A 1 34.14 -8.91 -1.06
CA MET A 1 33.42 -8.23 0.04
C MET A 1 32.05 -7.90 -0.50
N LEU A 2 30.98 -8.49 0.05
CA LEU A 2 29.62 -8.12 -0.33
C LEU A 2 29.39 -6.68 0.13
N GLN A 3 28.87 -5.83 -0.75
CA GLN A 3 28.51 -4.46 -0.42
C GLN A 3 27.31 -4.51 0.52
N GLN A 4 27.43 -3.91 1.70
CA GLN A 4 26.31 -3.79 2.63
C GLN A 4 25.22 -2.91 2.00
N VAL A 5 24.00 -3.45 1.89
CA VAL A 5 22.81 -2.76 1.38
C VAL A 5 21.99 -2.30 2.59
N VAL A 6 21.61 -1.02 2.62
CA VAL A 6 20.79 -0.44 3.70
C VAL A 6 19.41 -0.14 3.15
N GLY A 7 18.39 -0.84 3.66
CA GLY A 7 16.99 -0.68 3.28
C GLY A 7 16.12 -0.04 4.37
N VAL A 8 14.96 0.49 4.00
CA VAL A 8 13.88 0.84 4.94
C VAL A 8 12.52 0.46 4.35
N ASP A 9 11.64 -0.09 5.19
CA ASP A 9 10.25 -0.37 4.86
C ASP A 9 9.32 0.59 5.59
N ILE A 10 8.42 1.25 4.85
CA ILE A 10 7.49 2.25 5.34
C ILE A 10 6.07 1.75 5.09
N TYR A 11 5.35 1.46 6.16
CA TYR A 11 3.98 0.91 6.14
C TYR A 11 3.14 1.50 7.27
N LEU A 12 1.82 1.24 7.24
CA LEU A 12 0.94 1.55 8.36
C LEU A 12 1.16 0.52 9.49
N GLY A 13 1.76 0.96 10.60
CA GLY A 13 1.94 0.12 11.79
C GLY A 13 0.65 -0.12 12.58
N SER A 14 0.61 -1.22 13.31
CA SER A 14 -0.44 -1.53 14.28
C SER A 14 -0.17 -0.84 15.62
N ARG A 15 -1.22 -0.61 16.41
CA ARG A 15 -1.09 0.03 17.73
C ARG A 15 -0.27 -0.83 18.70
N ASP A 16 -0.34 -2.15 18.54
CA ASP A 16 0.32 -3.14 19.41
C ASP A 16 1.84 -3.24 19.13
N ASP A 17 2.35 -2.62 18.06
CA ASP A 17 3.80 -2.52 17.76
C ASP A 17 4.57 -1.61 18.76
N ASP A 18 3.90 -1.14 19.82
CA ASP A 18 4.51 -0.39 20.94
C ASP A 18 4.94 -1.30 22.10
N GLU A 19 4.50 -2.57 22.11
CA GLU A 19 5.01 -3.54 23.07
C GLU A 19 6.35 -4.05 22.52
N ASP A 20 7.41 -3.94 23.35
CA ASP A 20 8.67 -4.64 23.14
C ASP A 20 8.34 -6.14 23.10
N ASP A 21 7.94 -6.65 21.93
CA ASP A 21 7.83 -8.07 21.68
C ASP A 21 9.25 -8.63 21.86
N ASP A 22 9.47 -9.29 23.00
CA ASP A 22 10.65 -10.12 23.22
C ASP A 22 10.77 -11.05 22.00
N ASP A 23 11.82 -10.80 21.20
CA ASP A 23 12.10 -11.42 19.91
C ASP A 23 11.90 -12.94 19.96
N ASP A 24 10.87 -13.45 19.28
CA ASP A 24 10.93 -14.81 18.75
C ASP A 24 12.01 -14.79 17.67
N GLU A 25 13.20 -15.33 17.98
CA GLU A 25 14.35 -15.46 17.07
C GLU A 25 13.93 -16.24 15.80
N GLU A 26 13.34 -15.57 14.81
CA GLU A 26 13.16 -16.13 13.48
C GLU A 26 14.53 -16.33 12.82
N GLU A 27 14.69 -17.47 12.14
CA GLU A 27 15.92 -17.92 11.50
C GLU A 27 16.54 -16.80 10.64
N ASN A 28 17.74 -16.38 11.04
CA ASN A 28 18.47 -15.25 10.48
C ASN A 28 18.90 -15.52 9.02
N ASP A 29 18.05 -15.13 8.08
CA ASP A 29 18.29 -15.14 6.62
C ASP A 29 19.28 -14.03 6.16
N GLY A 30 20.07 -13.46 7.09
CA GLY A 30 21.00 -12.36 6.83
C GLY A 30 20.36 -10.97 6.83
N ILE A 31 19.07 -10.88 7.17
CA ILE A 31 18.35 -9.62 7.37
C ILE A 31 18.43 -9.27 8.85
N GLN A 32 19.20 -8.25 9.19
CA GLN A 32 19.23 -7.72 10.55
C GLN A 32 18.05 -6.75 10.69
N GLU A 33 17.02 -7.13 11.44
CA GLU A 33 15.86 -6.29 11.72
C GLU A 33 16.25 -5.15 12.67
N PHE A 34 15.86 -3.90 12.36
CA PHE A 34 16.31 -2.71 13.09
C PHE A 34 15.17 -1.71 13.35
N GLU A 35 15.21 -1.12 14.56
CA GLU A 35 14.51 0.07 15.09
C GLU A 35 13.16 0.43 14.43
N LYS A 36 12.07 -0.11 14.99
CA LYS A 36 10.70 0.34 14.67
C LYS A 36 10.52 1.79 15.12
N LYS A 37 10.14 2.67 14.19
CA LYS A 37 9.87 4.08 14.49
C LYS A 37 8.58 4.53 13.82
N ARG A 38 7.82 5.35 14.53
CA ARG A 38 6.58 5.96 14.02
C ARG A 38 6.83 7.37 13.54
N TRP A 39 6.38 7.67 12.33
CA TRP A 39 6.44 9.01 11.73
C TRP A 39 5.05 9.54 11.43
N ASN A 40 4.84 10.83 11.66
CA ASN A 40 3.73 11.54 11.04
C ASN A 40 4.08 11.79 9.56
N LEU A 41 3.59 10.93 8.67
CA LEU A 41 3.85 11.04 7.24
C LEU A 41 3.22 12.30 6.60
N ASN A 42 2.36 13.03 7.31
CA ASN A 42 1.84 14.33 6.90
C ASN A 42 2.73 15.51 7.29
N ALA A 43 3.79 15.28 8.07
CA ALA A 43 4.84 16.26 8.34
C ALA A 43 6.08 15.99 7.46
N PRO A 44 6.86 17.01 7.06
CA PRO A 44 8.14 16.80 6.39
C PRO A 44 9.12 16.03 7.29
N PHE A 45 9.87 15.06 6.75
CA PHE A 45 10.85 14.30 7.52
C PHE A 45 11.95 15.20 8.10
N ARG A 46 12.32 16.27 7.38
CA ARG A 46 13.32 17.24 7.82
C ARG A 46 12.94 17.99 9.11
N THR A 47 11.68 17.97 9.53
CA THR A 47 11.25 18.60 10.79
C THR A 47 11.43 17.69 12.01
N ASP A 48 11.84 16.43 11.81
CA ASP A 48 12.17 15.52 12.90
C ASP A 48 13.46 15.99 13.61
N ALA A 49 13.31 16.44 14.86
CA ALA A 49 14.41 16.90 15.70
C ALA A 49 15.08 15.78 16.51
N SER A 50 14.62 14.53 16.38
CA SER A 50 15.19 13.41 17.11
C SER A 50 16.63 13.11 16.68
N THR A 51 17.37 12.44 17.56
CA THR A 51 18.73 11.96 17.28
C THR A 51 18.76 10.92 16.15
N THR A 52 17.66 10.17 15.99
CA THR A 52 17.44 9.14 14.96
C THR A 52 16.67 9.65 13.74
N ARG A 53 16.72 10.97 13.48
CA ARG A 53 16.10 11.55 12.28
C ARG A 53 16.67 10.96 10.99
N LEU A 54 15.81 10.80 9.99
CA LEU A 54 16.19 10.33 8.65
C LEU A 54 17.10 11.37 7.98
N ARG A 55 18.16 10.89 7.32
CA ARG A 55 19.16 11.74 6.65
C ARG A 55 19.17 11.49 5.15
N ARG A 56 19.62 12.51 4.41
CA ARG A 56 19.81 12.40 2.97
C ARG A 56 20.81 11.30 2.65
N GLU A 57 20.59 10.61 1.53
CA GLU A 57 21.51 9.58 1.00
C GLU A 57 21.83 8.47 2.01
N GLN A 58 20.84 8.07 2.80
CA GLN A 58 20.98 7.06 3.85
C GLN A 58 20.71 5.64 3.33
N PHE A 59 19.77 5.49 2.39
CA PHE A 59 19.27 4.19 1.96
C PHE A 59 19.66 3.85 0.53
N ASP A 60 19.99 2.58 0.30
CA ASP A 60 20.13 1.98 -1.02
C ASP A 60 18.76 1.58 -1.59
N LEU A 61 17.81 1.26 -0.71
CA LEU A 61 16.45 0.82 -1.06
C LEU A 61 15.40 1.38 -0.07
N ILE A 62 14.28 1.87 -0.60
CA ILE A 62 13.10 2.24 0.18
C ILE A 62 11.91 1.46 -0.36
N ASN A 63 11.17 0.78 0.51
CA ASN A 63 9.86 0.24 0.22
C ASN A 63 8.77 1.07 0.93
N SER A 64 7.74 1.46 0.21
CA SER A 64 6.61 2.26 0.71
C SER A 64 5.31 1.57 0.34
N ARG A 65 4.55 1.07 1.33
CA ARG A 65 3.40 0.20 1.06
C ARG A 65 2.17 0.54 1.89
N PHE A 66 1.03 0.59 1.19
CA PHE A 66 -0.32 0.72 1.74
C PHE A 66 -0.53 1.95 2.61
N LEU A 67 -0.09 3.13 2.14
CA LEU A 67 -0.14 4.39 2.89
C LEU A 67 -1.29 5.33 2.47
N ALA A 68 -2.11 4.95 1.47
CA ALA A 68 -3.25 5.70 0.94
C ALA A 68 -4.16 6.35 2.00
N GLU A 69 -4.36 5.68 3.13
CA GLU A 69 -5.26 6.09 4.20
C GLU A 69 -4.59 7.05 5.19
N GLY A 70 -3.26 6.98 5.31
CA GLY A 70 -2.46 7.80 6.22
C GLY A 70 -2.05 9.14 5.62
N ILE A 71 -1.80 9.22 4.32
CA ILE A 71 -1.21 10.40 3.66
C ILE A 71 -2.27 11.29 3.00
N ASN A 72 -2.24 12.59 3.30
CA ASN A 72 -3.13 13.57 2.69
C ASN A 72 -2.89 13.74 1.19
N THR A 73 -3.93 14.09 0.44
CA THR A 73 -3.92 14.18 -1.02
C THR A 73 -2.76 15.04 -1.54
N ASN A 74 -2.55 16.22 -0.94
CA ASN A 74 -1.50 17.16 -1.36
C ASN A 74 -0.10 16.81 -0.83
N ARG A 75 0.02 15.81 0.06
CA ARG A 75 1.28 15.41 0.71
C ARG A 75 2.08 14.40 -0.12
N TRP A 76 1.44 13.66 -1.02
CA TRP A 76 2.06 12.59 -1.82
C TRP A 76 3.27 13.04 -2.63
N ARG A 77 3.17 14.15 -3.37
CA ARG A 77 4.31 14.66 -4.15
C ARG A 77 5.48 15.09 -3.26
N PRO A 78 5.29 15.93 -2.23
CA PRO A 78 6.35 16.21 -1.26
C PRO A 78 6.92 14.95 -0.59
N TYR A 79 6.10 13.94 -0.32
CA TYR A 79 6.53 12.70 0.34
C TYR A 79 7.49 11.93 -0.56
N ILE A 80 7.09 11.72 -1.81
CA ILE A 80 7.92 11.05 -2.82
C ILE A 80 9.25 11.82 -3.06
N ARG A 81 9.22 13.15 -3.05
CA ARG A 81 10.44 13.96 -3.13
C ARG A 81 11.39 13.69 -1.97
N GLU A 82 10.86 13.64 -0.74
CA GLU A 82 11.69 13.38 0.43
C GLU A 82 12.24 11.96 0.40
N LEU A 83 11.47 10.95 -0.03
CA LEU A 83 12.00 9.60 -0.25
C LEU A 83 13.19 9.61 -1.23
N LYS A 84 13.10 10.40 -2.31
CA LYS A 84 14.22 10.57 -3.25
C LYS A 84 15.45 11.17 -2.58
N GLU A 85 15.28 12.14 -1.69
CA GLU A 85 16.40 12.76 -0.96
C GLU A 85 17.05 11.79 0.05
N LEU A 86 16.28 10.85 0.60
CA LEU A 86 16.78 9.81 1.51
C LEU A 86 17.55 8.70 0.77
N LEU A 87 17.33 8.53 -0.53
CA LEU A 87 18.06 7.57 -1.36
C LEU A 87 19.47 8.07 -1.67
N LYS A 88 20.45 7.16 -1.61
CA LYS A 88 21.77 7.37 -2.20
C LYS A 88 21.63 7.54 -3.72
N PRO A 89 22.58 8.22 -4.40
CA PRO A 89 22.60 8.24 -5.86
C PRO A 89 22.60 6.81 -6.43
N GLY A 90 21.66 6.49 -7.31
CA GLY A 90 21.48 5.14 -7.83
C GLY A 90 20.63 4.21 -6.97
N GLY A 91 20.14 4.68 -5.82
CA GLY A 91 19.24 3.95 -4.94
C GLY A 91 17.84 3.76 -5.55
N TRP A 92 17.06 2.88 -4.90
CA TRP A 92 15.84 2.31 -5.45
C TRP A 92 14.61 2.61 -4.59
N LEU A 93 13.49 3.00 -5.22
CA LEU A 93 12.19 3.16 -4.55
C LEU A 93 11.19 2.14 -5.08
N GLN A 94 10.59 1.35 -4.17
CA GLN A 94 9.39 0.57 -4.42
C GLN A 94 8.18 1.24 -3.76
N MET A 95 7.06 1.34 -4.48
CA MET A 95 5.78 1.78 -3.94
C MET A 95 4.66 0.79 -4.28
N VAL A 96 3.85 0.44 -3.28
CA VAL A 96 2.71 -0.48 -3.44
C VAL A 96 1.46 0.14 -2.82
N GLU A 97 0.44 0.42 -3.63
CA GLU A 97 -0.80 1.03 -3.16
C GLU A 97 -2.04 0.26 -3.59
N LEU A 98 -2.90 -0.03 -2.62
CA LEU A 98 -4.15 -0.78 -2.81
C LEU A 98 -5.29 0.19 -3.11
N GLU A 99 -6.00 -0.05 -4.21
CA GLU A 99 -7.30 0.57 -4.46
C GLU A 99 -8.39 -0.36 -3.93
N LEU A 100 -8.91 -0.06 -2.74
CA LEU A 100 -9.97 -0.81 -2.04
C LEU A 100 -11.35 -0.62 -2.71
N VAL A 101 -11.44 -1.07 -3.96
CA VAL A 101 -12.67 -1.15 -4.75
C VAL A 101 -12.83 -2.58 -5.21
N PHE A 102 -13.78 -3.30 -4.60
CA PHE A 102 -14.06 -4.69 -4.91
C PHE A 102 -14.65 -4.83 -6.32
N GLN A 103 -14.08 -5.72 -7.11
CA GLN A 103 -14.50 -6.05 -8.46
C GLN A 103 -14.68 -7.55 -8.60
N SER A 104 -15.37 -7.96 -9.67
CA SER A 104 -15.65 -9.36 -9.99
C SER A 104 -15.15 -9.66 -11.39
N ASP A 105 -14.30 -10.67 -11.55
CA ASP A 105 -13.72 -11.04 -12.85
C ASP A 105 -14.78 -11.55 -13.83
N ASN A 106 -15.83 -12.22 -13.33
CA ASN A 106 -16.95 -12.70 -14.15
C ASN A 106 -18.16 -11.75 -14.16
N GLY A 107 -18.03 -10.55 -13.59
CA GLY A 107 -19.08 -9.53 -13.59
C GLY A 107 -20.30 -9.85 -12.73
N ARG A 108 -20.22 -10.83 -11.82
CA ARG A 108 -21.36 -11.23 -10.96
C ARG A 108 -21.56 -10.32 -9.75
N LEU A 109 -20.64 -9.41 -9.47
CA LEU A 109 -20.84 -8.30 -8.54
C LEU A 109 -21.37 -7.09 -9.31
N ALA A 110 -22.68 -6.81 -9.19
CA ALA A 110 -23.29 -5.69 -9.87
C ALA A 110 -22.94 -4.33 -9.21
N PRO A 111 -22.81 -3.24 -9.98
CA PRO A 111 -22.64 -1.91 -9.39
C PRO A 111 -24.00 -1.35 -8.91
N SER A 112 -24.57 -1.96 -7.86
CA SER A 112 -25.93 -1.70 -7.37
C SER A 112 -25.98 -1.46 -5.85
N PRO A 113 -26.88 -0.59 -5.35
CA PRO A 113 -27.12 -0.41 -3.92
C PRO A 113 -27.57 -1.67 -3.17
N SER A 114 -27.98 -2.73 -3.89
CA SER A 114 -28.32 -4.03 -3.32
C SER A 114 -27.10 -4.91 -3.04
N GLU A 115 -25.90 -4.53 -3.50
CA GLU A 115 -24.67 -5.30 -3.42
C GLU A 115 -23.77 -4.78 -2.29
N PRO A 116 -23.66 -5.48 -1.14
CA PRO A 116 -22.94 -4.98 0.03
C PRO A 116 -21.48 -4.55 -0.21
N LEU A 117 -20.69 -5.32 -0.96
CA LEU A 117 -19.29 -4.97 -1.29
C LEU A 117 -19.19 -3.73 -2.18
N PHE A 118 -20.15 -3.55 -3.09
CA PHE A 118 -20.21 -2.33 -3.91
C PHE A 118 -20.57 -1.12 -3.04
N VAL A 119 -21.58 -1.25 -2.18
CA VAL A 119 -21.97 -0.20 -1.23
C VAL A 119 -20.80 0.17 -0.32
N TRP A 120 -20.10 -0.82 0.24
CA TRP A 120 -18.92 -0.59 1.07
C TRP A 120 -17.83 0.16 0.30
N SER A 121 -17.52 -0.24 -0.94
CA SER A 121 -16.50 0.41 -1.78
C SER A 121 -16.84 1.88 -2.06
N GLU A 122 -18.12 2.19 -2.31
CA GLU A 122 -18.57 3.56 -2.54
C GLU A 122 -18.54 4.42 -1.28
N TRP A 123 -18.88 3.84 -0.12
CA TRP A 123 -18.69 4.52 1.16
C TRP A 123 -17.22 4.82 1.41
N TYR A 124 -16.34 3.82 1.28
CA TYR A 124 -14.89 4.00 1.43
C TYR A 124 -14.37 5.14 0.56
N ARG A 125 -14.65 5.08 -0.75
CA ARG A 125 -14.15 6.08 -1.70
C ARG A 125 -14.62 7.48 -1.33
N HIS A 126 -15.89 7.65 -0.99
CA HIS A 126 -16.46 8.96 -0.66
C HIS A 126 -15.88 9.51 0.63
N THR A 127 -15.84 8.69 1.68
CA THR A 127 -15.31 9.05 2.99
C THR A 127 -13.84 9.44 2.92
N MET A 128 -13.00 8.65 2.25
CA MET A 128 -11.58 8.95 2.12
C MET A 128 -11.36 10.32 1.47
N GLN A 129 -12.12 10.63 0.42
CA GLN A 129 -12.07 11.95 -0.24
C GLN A 129 -12.47 13.09 0.71
N GLN A 130 -13.45 12.89 1.59
CA GLN A 130 -13.84 13.88 2.58
C GLN A 130 -12.81 14.07 3.69
N CYS A 131 -11.99 13.04 3.96
CA CYS A 131 -10.89 13.08 4.92
C CYS A 131 -9.56 13.59 4.32
N ASP A 132 -9.60 14.29 3.18
CA ASP A 132 -8.41 14.75 2.43
C ASP A 132 -7.47 13.60 2.05
N LYS A 133 -8.01 12.40 1.77
CA LYS A 133 -7.24 11.25 1.26
C LYS A 133 -7.57 10.99 -0.20
N ASN A 134 -6.64 10.35 -0.89
CA ASN A 134 -6.81 9.94 -2.28
C ASN A 134 -6.87 8.40 -2.39
N PRO A 135 -8.06 7.78 -2.39
CA PRO A 135 -8.21 6.32 -2.49
C PRO A 135 -7.77 5.76 -3.85
N ARG A 136 -7.39 6.63 -4.80
CA ARG A 136 -6.91 6.26 -6.14
C ARG A 136 -5.45 6.63 -6.36
N ILE A 137 -4.69 6.88 -5.29
CA ILE A 137 -3.31 7.35 -5.40
C ILE A 137 -2.42 6.38 -6.20
N GLY A 138 -2.68 5.07 -6.12
CA GLY A 138 -1.98 4.05 -6.90
C GLY A 138 -1.90 4.36 -8.40
N ARG A 139 -3.00 4.89 -8.97
CA ARG A 139 -3.09 5.30 -10.39
C ARG A 139 -2.19 6.48 -10.74
N LEU A 140 -1.81 7.30 -9.76
CA LEU A 140 -1.04 8.52 -9.93
C LEU A 140 0.44 8.35 -9.56
N LEU A 141 0.85 7.20 -9.01
CA LEU A 141 2.23 6.96 -8.60
C LEU A 141 3.21 7.20 -9.74
N GLY A 142 2.92 6.69 -10.95
CA GLY A 142 3.79 6.88 -12.12
C GLY A 142 4.00 8.35 -12.46
N GLN A 143 2.92 9.14 -12.48
CA GLN A 143 2.98 10.57 -12.71
C GLN A 143 3.77 11.29 -11.59
N HIS A 144 3.54 10.94 -10.32
CA HIS A 144 4.22 11.57 -9.20
C HIS A 144 5.71 11.26 -9.20
N LEU A 145 6.11 10.00 -9.39
CA LEU A 145 7.50 9.58 -9.49
C LEU A 145 8.23 10.32 -10.63
N GLN A 146 7.64 10.37 -11.82
CA GLN A 146 8.20 11.12 -12.95
C GLN A 146 8.33 12.62 -12.63
N SER A 147 7.32 13.22 -11.98
CA SER A 147 7.33 14.64 -11.64
C SER A 147 8.40 15.04 -10.62
N GLU A 148 8.84 14.10 -9.78
CA GLU A 148 9.95 14.30 -8.83
C GLU A 148 11.30 13.84 -9.41
N GLY A 149 11.33 13.47 -10.69
CA GLY A 149 12.54 13.17 -11.47
C GLY A 149 13.14 11.80 -11.16
N PHE A 150 12.32 10.80 -10.82
CA PHE A 150 12.75 9.41 -10.88
C PHE A 150 12.87 8.98 -12.36
N ASP A 151 13.92 8.23 -12.67
CA ASP A 151 14.11 7.62 -13.98
C ASP A 151 13.57 6.18 -13.98
N SER A 152 13.40 5.56 -15.15
CA SER A 152 12.96 4.16 -15.26
C SER A 152 11.65 3.84 -14.52
N VAL A 153 10.71 4.80 -14.52
CA VAL A 153 9.42 4.65 -13.86
C VAL A 153 8.52 3.73 -14.68
N SER A 154 8.24 2.54 -14.14
CA SER A 154 7.20 1.64 -14.62
C SER A 154 6.15 1.48 -13.52
N VAL A 155 4.88 1.72 -13.79
CA VAL A 155 3.80 1.53 -12.81
C VAL A 155 2.64 0.85 -13.50
N GLY A 156 2.04 -0.14 -12.85
CA GLY A 156 0.94 -0.88 -13.43
C GLY A 156 0.05 -1.53 -12.37
N PRO A 157 -1.23 -1.75 -12.70
CA PRO A 157 -2.15 -2.47 -11.85
C PRO A 157 -1.85 -3.97 -11.87
N ARG A 158 -1.97 -4.61 -10.71
CA ARG A 158 -2.05 -6.06 -10.52
C ARG A 158 -3.35 -6.39 -9.80
N ARG A 159 -3.92 -7.54 -10.15
CA ARG A 159 -5.09 -8.06 -9.47
C ARG A 159 -4.66 -8.73 -8.17
N LEU A 160 -5.15 -8.18 -7.07
CA LEU A 160 -5.11 -8.83 -5.78
C LEU A 160 -6.39 -9.66 -5.64
N GLU A 161 -6.27 -10.94 -5.96
CA GLU A 161 -7.39 -11.88 -5.99
C GLU A 161 -7.82 -12.24 -4.56
N ILE A 162 -9.13 -12.30 -4.35
CA ILE A 162 -9.74 -12.57 -3.05
C ILE A 162 -10.45 -13.91 -3.18
N GLY A 163 -10.00 -14.88 -2.39
CA GLY A 163 -10.47 -16.25 -2.45
C GLY A 163 -9.67 -17.15 -3.37
N ARG A 164 -10.20 -18.34 -3.64
CA ARG A 164 -9.48 -19.45 -4.30
C ARG A 164 -10.15 -19.81 -5.62
N TRP A 165 -10.41 -18.80 -6.43
CA TRP A 165 -11.11 -18.95 -7.70
C TRP A 165 -10.18 -18.89 -8.92
N ASN A 166 -8.92 -18.48 -8.75
CA ASN A 166 -7.89 -18.61 -9.78
C ASN A 166 -7.06 -19.89 -9.55
N SER A 167 -6.69 -20.57 -10.63
CA SER A 167 -5.86 -21.78 -10.62
C SER A 167 -4.39 -21.53 -10.98
N GLY A 168 -4.04 -20.30 -11.34
CA GLY A 168 -2.65 -19.88 -11.61
C GLY A 168 -1.96 -19.27 -10.38
N PRO A 169 -0.65 -18.98 -10.46
CA PRO A 169 0.04 -18.22 -9.41
C PRO A 169 -0.58 -16.83 -9.33
N GLY A 170 -1.40 -16.60 -8.31
CA GLY A 170 -1.95 -15.29 -7.98
C GLY A 170 -0.83 -14.33 -7.55
N LEU A 171 -1.19 -13.06 -7.33
CA LEU A 171 -0.24 -12.08 -6.82
C LEU A 171 0.35 -12.51 -5.46
N LEU A 172 -0.44 -13.17 -4.64
CA LEU A 172 -0.05 -13.77 -3.37
C LEU A 172 -0.38 -15.26 -3.43
N ASP A 173 0.43 -16.07 -2.74
CA ASP A 173 0.18 -17.51 -2.59
C ASP A 173 -0.85 -17.82 -1.47
N THR A 174 -1.24 -16.79 -0.70
CA THR A 174 -2.15 -16.91 0.45
C THR A 174 -3.50 -16.26 0.16
N ASP A 175 -4.57 -16.92 0.59
CA ASP A 175 -5.91 -16.35 0.56
C ASP A 175 -6.05 -15.19 1.57
N ILE A 176 -6.35 -14.00 1.05
CA ILE A 176 -6.45 -12.76 1.82
C ILE A 176 -7.85 -12.47 2.38
N ARG A 177 -8.82 -13.39 2.24
CA ARG A 177 -10.19 -13.20 2.72
C ARG A 177 -10.27 -12.74 4.17
N ALA A 178 -9.46 -13.34 5.06
CA ALA A 178 -9.45 -12.98 6.48
C ALA A 178 -9.00 -11.52 6.68
N THR A 179 -7.93 -11.11 6.00
CA THR A 179 -7.43 -9.72 6.02
C THR A 179 -8.49 -8.76 5.50
N MET A 180 -9.10 -9.05 4.34
CA MET A 180 -10.14 -8.21 3.76
C MET A 180 -11.38 -8.11 4.65
N SER A 181 -11.77 -9.22 5.31
CA SER A 181 -12.88 -9.22 6.26
C SER A 181 -12.64 -8.29 7.45
N LYS A 182 -11.41 -8.28 8.00
CA LYS A 182 -10.99 -7.37 9.08
C LYS A 182 -10.94 -5.93 8.58
N THR A 183 -10.38 -5.67 7.39
CA THR A 183 -10.35 -4.34 6.78
C THR A 183 -11.75 -3.76 6.59
N ILE A 184 -12.69 -4.55 6.05
CA ILE A 184 -14.09 -4.14 5.85
C ILE A 184 -14.74 -3.72 7.17
N GLU A 185 -14.44 -4.43 8.26
CA GLU A 185 -15.03 -4.19 9.57
C GLU A 185 -14.47 -2.95 10.28
N THR A 186 -13.15 -2.72 10.20
CA THR A 186 -12.48 -1.71 11.04
C THR A 186 -12.39 -0.35 10.38
N LEU A 187 -12.17 -0.31 9.07
CA LEU A 187 -11.74 0.89 8.35
C LEU A 187 -12.83 1.98 8.28
N LEU A 188 -14.09 1.56 8.18
CA LEU A 188 -15.23 2.46 7.95
C LEU A 188 -16.08 2.74 9.18
N LEU A 189 -15.79 2.13 10.33
CA LEU A 189 -16.63 2.25 11.51
C LEU A 189 -16.76 3.72 11.97
N TRP A 190 -15.64 4.36 12.32
CA TRP A 190 -15.67 5.75 12.74
C TRP A 190 -16.12 6.70 11.62
N PRO A 191 -15.64 6.58 10.38
CA PRO A 191 -16.05 7.50 9.33
C PRO A 191 -17.52 7.36 8.86
N CYS A 192 -18.14 6.18 9.01
CA CYS A 192 -19.56 5.99 8.65
C CYS A 192 -20.50 6.27 9.82
N ALA A 193 -20.12 5.92 11.06
CA ALA A 193 -20.97 6.07 12.24
C ALA A 193 -20.70 7.37 13.02
N GLY A 194 -19.59 8.05 12.76
CA GLY A 194 -19.22 9.32 13.38
C GLY A 194 -19.92 10.52 12.72
N ALA A 195 -20.29 11.50 13.54
CA ALA A 195 -20.83 12.78 13.04
C ALA A 195 -19.70 13.69 12.55
N LEU A 196 -19.11 13.37 11.39
CA LEU A 196 -18.18 14.28 10.71
C LEU A 196 -18.97 15.45 10.12
N ALA A 197 -18.66 16.67 10.59
CA ALA A 197 -19.39 17.88 10.19
C ALA A 197 -19.33 18.08 8.65
N GLY A 198 -20.50 18.26 8.03
CA GLY A 198 -20.61 18.53 6.58
C GLY A 198 -20.58 17.30 5.67
N GLN A 199 -20.60 16.08 6.21
CA GLN A 199 -20.63 14.84 5.42
C GLN A 199 -22.05 14.34 5.13
N ARG A 200 -22.16 13.24 4.36
CA ARG A 200 -23.42 12.48 4.19
C ARG A 200 -24.06 12.24 5.56
N PRO A 201 -25.41 12.13 5.66
CA PRO A 201 -26.02 11.72 6.91
C PRO A 201 -25.35 10.43 7.40
N PRO A 202 -24.94 10.36 8.67
CA PRO A 202 -24.21 9.21 9.19
C PRO A 202 -25.05 7.96 9.00
N MET A 203 -24.39 6.85 8.68
CA MET A 203 -25.03 5.55 8.62
C MET A 203 -25.39 5.13 10.04
N SER A 204 -26.59 4.60 10.28
CA SER A 204 -26.90 4.08 11.60
C SER A 204 -25.99 2.88 11.93
N PRO A 205 -25.65 2.64 13.20
CA PRO A 205 -24.85 1.47 13.57
C PRO A 205 -25.44 0.14 13.07
N ASP A 206 -26.77 0.02 12.98
CA ASP A 206 -27.45 -1.16 12.45
C ASP A 206 -27.25 -1.31 10.93
N GLN A 207 -27.37 -0.21 10.18
CA GLN A 207 -27.09 -0.20 8.75
C GLN A 207 -25.62 -0.54 8.48
N TYR A 208 -24.69 -0.04 9.31
CA TYR A 208 -23.27 -0.35 9.20
C TYR A 208 -23.00 -1.84 9.41
N ARG A 209 -23.53 -2.41 10.49
CA ARG A 209 -23.41 -3.84 10.78
C ARG A 209 -23.99 -4.70 9.66
N ALA A 210 -25.16 -4.33 9.13
CA ALA A 210 -25.79 -5.06 8.02
C ALA A 210 -24.94 -5.01 6.74
N MET A 211 -24.38 -3.83 6.41
CA MET A 211 -23.46 -3.68 5.26
C MET A 211 -22.20 -4.55 5.44
N VAL A 212 -21.56 -4.50 6.62
CA VAL A 212 -20.36 -5.29 6.92
C VAL A 212 -20.65 -6.79 6.84
N GLN A 213 -21.72 -7.27 7.48
CA GLN A 213 -22.10 -8.68 7.45
C GLN A 213 -22.40 -9.16 6.02
N GLY A 214 -23.12 -8.36 5.23
CA GLY A 214 -23.39 -8.67 3.83
C GLY A 214 -22.10 -8.74 3.00
N ALA A 215 -21.20 -7.77 3.19
CA ALA A 215 -19.92 -7.72 2.47
C ALA A 215 -19.01 -8.89 2.85
N GLN A 216 -18.93 -9.25 4.13
CA GLN A 216 -18.19 -10.41 4.62
C GLN A 216 -18.76 -11.72 4.06
N THR A 217 -20.09 -11.82 3.92
CA THR A 217 -20.73 -12.97 3.26
C THR A 217 -20.31 -13.08 1.81
N GLN A 218 -20.30 -11.96 1.07
CA GLN A 218 -19.86 -11.94 -0.33
C GLN A 218 -18.39 -12.28 -0.50
N LEU A 219 -17.51 -11.86 0.43
CA LEU A 219 -16.09 -12.26 0.39
C LEU A 219 -15.93 -13.79 0.39
N GLN A 220 -16.83 -14.53 1.04
CA GLN A 220 -16.77 -16.00 1.08
C GLN A 220 -17.27 -16.68 -0.20
N ASP A 221 -17.92 -15.96 -1.11
CA ASP A 221 -18.45 -16.52 -2.35
C ASP A 221 -17.41 -16.49 -3.49
N ASP A 222 -16.65 -17.57 -3.63
CA ASP A 222 -15.69 -17.75 -4.73
C ASP A 222 -16.33 -17.67 -6.12
N SER A 223 -17.64 -17.89 -6.21
CA SER A 223 -18.36 -17.81 -7.48
C SER A 223 -18.47 -16.38 -8.00
N LEU A 224 -18.24 -15.36 -7.14
CA LEU A 224 -18.12 -13.95 -7.53
C LEU A 224 -16.76 -13.59 -8.13
N ARG A 225 -15.72 -14.42 -7.95
CA ARG A 225 -14.37 -14.17 -8.49
C ARG A 225 -13.83 -12.78 -8.16
N LEU A 226 -13.78 -12.47 -6.86
CA LEU A 226 -13.50 -11.14 -6.37
C LEU A 226 -12.02 -10.77 -6.47
N TYR A 227 -11.73 -9.52 -6.81
CA TYR A 227 -10.39 -8.94 -6.74
C TYR A 227 -10.43 -7.44 -6.42
N CYS A 228 -9.31 -6.93 -5.90
CA CYS A 228 -9.00 -5.49 -5.84
C CYS A 228 -7.79 -5.18 -6.73
N GLN A 229 -7.59 -3.91 -7.08
CA GLN A 229 -6.41 -3.49 -7.84
C GLN A 229 -5.31 -3.02 -6.89
N VAL A 230 -4.10 -3.53 -7.07
CA VAL A 230 -2.88 -3.05 -6.42
C VAL A 230 -1.99 -2.42 -7.47
N TYR A 231 -1.48 -1.22 -7.22
CA TYR A 231 -0.55 -0.55 -8.12
C TYR A 231 0.85 -0.69 -7.54
N VAL A 232 1.77 -1.18 -8.37
CA VAL A 232 3.16 -1.43 -7.98
C VAL A 232 4.08 -0.59 -8.84
N ALA A 233 5.07 0.04 -8.20
CA ALA A 233 6.16 0.77 -8.82
C ALA A 233 7.49 0.23 -8.25
N PRO A 234 8.44 -0.27 -9.06
CA PRO A 234 8.33 -0.47 -10.49
C PRO A 234 7.37 -1.63 -10.84
N PHE A 235 6.79 -1.57 -12.02
CA PHE A 235 6.01 -2.66 -12.61
C PHE A 235 6.85 -3.42 -13.64
N ASP A 236 7.34 -4.59 -13.30
CA ASP A 236 7.94 -5.53 -14.26
C ASP A 236 6.96 -6.68 -14.58
N ALA A 237 6.76 -6.99 -15.86
CA ALA A 237 5.88 -8.08 -16.30
C ALA A 237 6.42 -9.47 -15.90
N ALA A 238 7.72 -9.58 -15.60
CA ALA A 238 8.37 -10.81 -15.16
C ALA A 238 8.60 -10.83 -13.64
N VAL A 239 7.54 -11.00 -12.84
CA VAL A 239 7.65 -11.09 -11.37
C VAL A 239 6.69 -12.14 -10.81
N LEU A 240 7.30 -13.09 -10.11
CA LEU A 240 6.78 -14.18 -9.27
C LEU A 240 5.86 -13.65 -8.14
N PRO A 241 5.07 -14.50 -7.47
CA PRO A 241 4.20 -14.10 -6.35
C PRO A 241 4.94 -13.22 -5.34
N LEU A 242 4.29 -12.16 -4.85
CA LEU A 242 4.78 -11.29 -3.77
C LEU A 242 4.87 -12.11 -2.48
N THR A 243 5.90 -12.94 -2.34
CA THR A 243 6.34 -13.39 -1.02
C THR A 243 7.01 -12.21 -0.32
N MET A 244 7.14 -12.25 1.01
CA MET A 244 7.74 -11.17 1.81
C MET A 244 9.19 -10.79 1.41
N GLN A 245 9.80 -11.48 0.45
CA GLN A 245 11.22 -11.38 0.13
C GLN A 245 11.56 -10.71 -1.21
N GLN A 246 10.61 -10.29 -2.04
CA GLN A 246 10.94 -9.76 -3.38
C GLN A 246 10.65 -8.27 -3.52
N VAL A 247 11.73 -7.47 -3.58
CA VAL A 247 11.69 -6.02 -3.83
C VAL A 247 12.16 -5.74 -5.25
N TYR A 248 11.32 -5.08 -6.04
CA TYR A 248 11.64 -4.62 -7.38
C TYR A 248 11.92 -3.11 -7.39
N CYS A 249 12.78 -2.68 -8.30
CA CYS A 249 13.61 -1.49 -8.11
C CYS A 249 13.35 -0.36 -9.17
N ILE A 250 13.16 0.93 -8.78
CA ILE A 250 13.28 2.14 -9.67
C ILE A 250 14.61 2.93 -9.52
N ARG A 251 15.46 3.05 -10.56
CA ARG A 251 16.81 3.64 -10.48
C ARG A 251 16.77 5.17 -10.61
N THR A 252 17.53 5.88 -9.78
CA THR A 252 17.85 7.30 -10.02
C THR A 252 19.20 7.41 -10.74
N GLN A 253 19.26 8.02 -11.94
CA GLN A 253 20.56 8.34 -12.55
C GLN A 253 21.05 9.72 -12.08
N ALA A 254 22.34 9.81 -11.76
CA ALA A 254 23.04 11.08 -11.76
C ALA A 254 23.24 11.52 -13.22
N ALA A 255 23.11 12.82 -13.50
CA ALA A 255 23.37 13.37 -14.83
C ALA A 255 24.83 13.11 -15.25
N GLY A 256 25.02 12.10 -16.10
CA GLY A 256 26.29 11.81 -16.77
C GLY A 256 26.75 10.36 -16.61
N GLY A 257 26.75 9.61 -17.72
CA GLY A 257 27.50 8.36 -17.85
C GLY A 257 26.65 7.12 -18.14
N THR A 258 26.65 6.72 -19.41
CA THR A 258 26.12 5.44 -19.91
C THR A 258 26.81 4.24 -19.26
N SER A 259 26.04 3.36 -18.60
CA SER A 259 26.25 1.92 -18.66
C SER A 259 25.04 1.15 -18.11
N SER A 260 24.48 0.30 -18.97
CA SER A 260 23.43 -0.68 -18.66
C SER A 260 24.10 -1.98 -18.22
N THR A 261 23.72 -2.52 -17.07
CA THR A 261 24.09 -3.88 -16.67
C THR A 261 22.85 -4.57 -16.09
N MET A 262 22.41 -5.64 -16.76
CA MET A 262 21.42 -6.61 -16.28
C MET A 262 21.94 -7.35 -15.05
N ILE A 263 21.04 -7.75 -14.16
CA ILE A 263 21.32 -8.79 -13.15
C ILE A 263 20.24 -9.87 -13.30
N GLU A 264 20.71 -11.10 -13.48
CA GLU A 264 19.91 -12.34 -13.53
C GLU A 264 19.50 -12.79 -12.11
N LEU A 265 18.40 -13.54 -12.07
CA LEU A 265 17.56 -13.96 -10.94
C LEU A 265 18.29 -14.53 -9.72
#